data_AF-A0A2M9ZL27-F1
#
_entry.id   AF-A0A2M9ZL27-F1
#
_cell.length_a   1.000
_cell.length_b   1.000
_cell.length_c   1.000
_cell.angle_alpha   90.00
_cell.angle_beta   90.00
_cell.angle_gamma   90.00
#
_symmetry.space_group_name_H-M   'P 1'
#
loop_
_entity.id
_entity.type
_entity.pdbx_description
1 polymer ?
#
loop_
_entity_poly.entity_id
_entity_poly.type
_entity_poly.pdbx_seq_one_letter_code
_entity_poly.pdbx_strand_id
1 'polypeptide(L)'
;MHQNILWPNVSDLRLSEEIPEEAEYCKTVFDWAIQNGATQYCFAPESELDRVLDRSSNFLVFPLEVESLPKPISRISFLIPPILYEKKIILWTESPNSISEAFFQIVKQISELRTQASELVGFDLGQFPAVSWVESVSENEFSMLWNSGWSSFQGNEIRSKRFPLPESYFRGIPSSHSKILSIEWEECLPNLDRTGISKAILEFAHLRAVGKFGDIFRALSASEEVQQGILKYEPRRQFSFGFHLLLGAAIFAEIWSTLVSHLIEERPGTKEVEERIQNWSQSQTKLELTNGIESLFAERTIHLVDKFAGRTDRCLLLFLEKEYEKRRMVILQKRSTRLRKIEEELLPNALLLHEAQSRNSSSSLMAEDSKWWKERAEEKVQNLLKERRELVQDLPKEGSVQAWNKLDSYGSY
;
A
#
# COMPACT_ATOMS: atom_id res chain seq x y z
N MET A 1 0.44 11.61 22.20
CA MET A 1 -0.75 10.82 22.53
C MET A 1 -0.88 9.73 21.48
N HIS A 2 -0.88 8.46 21.90
CA HIS A 2 -0.92 7.33 20.98
C HIS A 2 -2.36 7.18 20.46
N GLN A 3 -2.54 7.07 19.14
CA GLN A 3 -3.85 6.77 18.54
C GLN A 3 -4.19 5.31 18.87
N ASN A 4 -5.19 5.09 19.71
CA ASN A 4 -5.64 3.74 20.03
C ASN A 4 -6.65 3.29 18.97
N ILE A 5 -6.16 2.57 17.96
CA ILE A 5 -6.99 1.76 17.08
C ILE A 5 -7.07 0.36 17.69
N LEU A 6 -8.28 -0.10 17.98
CA LEU A 6 -8.54 -1.47 18.41
C LEU A 6 -9.26 -2.22 17.30
N TRP A 7 -8.72 -3.37 16.94
CA TRP A 7 -9.32 -4.32 16.01
C TRP A 7 -9.93 -5.47 16.81
N PRO A 8 -11.12 -5.96 16.43
CA PRO A 8 -11.66 -7.16 17.04
C PRO A 8 -10.79 -8.37 16.70
N ASN A 9 -10.57 -9.26 17.66
CA ASN A 9 -10.05 -10.59 17.36
C ASN A 9 -11.15 -11.46 16.73
N VAL A 10 -10.75 -12.53 16.04
CA VAL A 10 -11.68 -13.51 15.45
C VAL A 10 -12.66 -14.07 16.51
N SER A 11 -12.18 -14.28 17.74
CA SER A 11 -12.99 -14.74 18.88
C SER A 11 -13.96 -13.71 19.43
N ASP A 12 -13.74 -12.42 19.15
CA ASP A 12 -14.44 -11.33 19.83
C ASP A 12 -15.82 -11.10 19.22
N LEU A 13 -15.94 -11.23 17.90
CA LEU A 13 -17.20 -10.98 17.19
C LEU A 13 -18.13 -12.18 17.17
N ARG A 14 -17.70 -13.40 17.55
CA ARG A 14 -18.53 -14.63 17.64
C ARG A 14 -19.52 -14.83 16.47
N LEU A 15 -19.18 -14.34 15.29
CA LEU A 15 -20.00 -14.48 14.09
C LEU A 15 -19.87 -15.93 13.59
N SER A 16 -20.96 -16.50 13.07
CA SER A 16 -20.91 -17.78 12.36
C SER A 16 -20.00 -17.68 11.12
N GLU A 17 -19.55 -18.83 10.60
CA GLU A 17 -18.72 -18.87 9.38
C GLU A 17 -19.47 -18.42 8.10
N GLU A 18 -20.80 -18.23 8.18
CA GLU A 18 -21.63 -17.69 7.10
C GLU A 18 -21.73 -16.16 7.18
N ILE A 19 -22.01 -15.49 6.05
CA ILE A 19 -22.24 -14.03 6.02
C ILE A 19 -23.43 -13.71 6.94
N PRO A 20 -23.20 -13.03 8.08
CA PRO A 20 -24.24 -12.79 9.07
C PRO A 20 -25.31 -11.85 8.53
N GLU A 21 -26.55 -11.96 9.05
CA GLU A 21 -27.56 -10.93 8.79
C GLU A 21 -27.04 -9.57 9.28
N GLU A 22 -27.22 -8.52 8.46
CA GLU A 22 -26.67 -7.18 8.71
C GLU A 22 -27.02 -6.65 10.10
N ALA A 23 -28.25 -6.91 10.56
CA ALA A 23 -28.72 -6.50 11.88
C ALA A 23 -28.00 -7.24 13.03
N GLU A 24 -27.76 -8.54 12.86
CA GLU A 24 -27.05 -9.37 13.84
C GLU A 24 -25.56 -8.99 13.90
N TYR A 25 -24.95 -8.74 12.75
CA TYR A 25 -23.59 -8.23 12.66
C TYR A 25 -23.43 -6.89 13.39
N CYS A 26 -24.27 -5.90 13.06
CA CYS A 26 -24.23 -4.59 13.70
C CYS A 26 -24.38 -4.69 15.22
N LYS A 27 -25.34 -5.49 15.68
CA LYS A 27 -25.57 -5.69 17.11
C LYS A 27 -24.32 -6.25 17.80
N THR A 28 -23.73 -7.28 17.22
CA THR A 28 -22.56 -7.95 17.82
C THR A 28 -21.33 -7.05 17.83
N VAL A 29 -21.10 -6.30 16.74
CA VAL A 29 -20.02 -5.30 16.66
C VAL A 29 -20.24 -4.18 17.67
N PHE A 30 -21.48 -3.73 17.87
CA PHE A 30 -21.79 -2.68 18.84
C PHE A 30 -21.63 -3.15 20.27
N ASP A 31 -22.08 -4.35 20.60
CA ASP A 31 -21.88 -4.95 21.92
C ASP A 31 -20.38 -5.05 22.25
N TRP A 32 -19.57 -5.52 21.30
CA TRP A 32 -18.10 -5.54 21.42
C TRP A 32 -17.53 -4.12 21.60
N ALA A 33 -17.98 -3.15 20.80
CA ALA A 33 -17.47 -1.79 20.84
C ALA A 33 -17.79 -1.10 22.18
N ILE A 34 -19.01 -1.27 22.71
CA ILE A 34 -19.42 -0.75 24.03
C ILE A 34 -18.53 -1.31 25.13
N GLN A 35 -18.28 -2.62 25.12
CA GLN A 35 -17.42 -3.28 26.10
C GLN A 35 -15.98 -2.72 26.07
N ASN A 36 -15.55 -2.21 24.91
CA ASN A 36 -14.24 -1.59 24.71
C ASN A 36 -14.26 -0.06 24.81
N GLY A 37 -15.35 0.55 25.28
CA GLY A 37 -15.42 1.98 25.60
C GLY A 37 -15.89 2.89 24.47
N ALA A 38 -16.51 2.34 23.42
CA ALA A 38 -17.13 3.14 22.37
C ALA A 38 -18.37 3.89 22.89
N THR A 39 -18.51 5.15 22.44
CA THR A 39 -19.67 6.01 22.73
C THR A 39 -20.40 6.44 21.47
N GLN A 40 -19.77 6.24 20.31
CA GLN A 40 -20.20 6.75 19.02
C GLN A 40 -19.93 5.72 17.93
N TYR A 41 -20.64 5.82 16.81
CA TYR A 41 -20.31 5.09 15.58
C TYR A 41 -20.40 5.99 14.34
N CYS A 42 -19.77 5.54 13.26
CA CYS A 42 -19.97 6.10 11.93
C CYS A 42 -19.89 5.01 10.87
N PHE A 43 -20.53 5.27 9.73
CA PHE A 43 -20.36 4.49 8.51
C PHE A 43 -19.32 5.18 7.63
N ALA A 44 -18.36 4.41 7.13
CA ALA A 44 -17.35 4.89 6.18
C ALA A 44 -17.24 3.92 4.99
N PRO A 45 -17.12 4.42 3.75
CA PRO A 45 -16.78 3.58 2.61
C PRO A 45 -15.41 2.93 2.80
N GLU A 46 -15.27 1.65 2.46
CA GLU A 46 -13.97 0.94 2.54
C GLU A 46 -12.85 1.63 1.75
N SER A 47 -13.20 2.34 0.67
CA SER A 47 -12.24 3.11 -0.14
C SER A 47 -11.61 4.28 0.60
N GLU A 48 -12.17 4.68 1.74
CA GLU A 48 -11.72 5.79 2.57
C GLU A 48 -10.97 5.30 3.83
N LEU A 49 -10.63 4.00 3.92
CA LEU A 49 -9.91 3.42 5.07
C LEU A 49 -8.67 4.24 5.47
N ASP A 50 -7.86 4.67 4.49
CA ASP A 50 -6.69 5.53 4.72
C ASP A 50 -7.05 6.86 5.40
N ARG A 51 -8.18 7.46 5.02
CA ARG A 51 -8.61 8.79 5.49
C ARG A 51 -9.33 8.74 6.83
N VAL A 52 -9.99 7.65 7.16
CA VAL A 52 -10.69 7.47 8.44
C VAL A 52 -9.72 7.58 9.61
N LEU A 53 -8.48 7.12 9.42
CA LEU A 53 -7.44 7.14 10.44
C LEU A 53 -6.72 8.49 10.55
N ASP A 54 -6.84 9.32 9.51
CA ASP A 54 -6.47 10.72 9.54
C ASP A 54 -7.58 11.56 10.21
N ARG A 55 -7.19 12.44 11.14
CA ARG A 55 -8.08 13.31 11.92
C ARG A 55 -8.93 14.28 11.08
N SER A 56 -8.75 14.29 9.75
CA SER A 56 -9.43 15.17 8.79
C SER A 56 -10.75 14.60 8.27
N SER A 57 -11.15 13.39 8.68
CA SER A 57 -12.34 12.74 8.15
C SER A 57 -13.66 13.32 8.71
N ASN A 58 -14.46 13.89 7.80
CA ASN A 58 -15.78 14.47 8.10
C ASN A 58 -16.92 13.45 7.97
N PHE A 59 -16.79 12.26 8.56
CA PHE A 59 -17.89 11.29 8.58
C PHE A 59 -18.99 11.73 9.56
N LEU A 60 -20.24 11.48 9.20
CA LEU A 60 -21.37 11.66 10.10
C LEU A 60 -21.22 10.70 11.29
N VAL A 61 -21.24 11.27 12.49
CA VAL A 61 -21.07 10.54 13.75
C VAL A 61 -22.40 10.46 14.47
N PHE A 62 -22.72 9.27 14.95
CA PHE A 62 -23.97 9.00 15.65
C PHE A 62 -23.68 8.50 17.07
N PRO A 63 -24.50 8.85 18.07
CA PRO A 63 -24.39 8.30 19.41
C PRO A 63 -24.83 6.83 19.41
N LEU A 64 -24.10 5.99 20.16
CA LEU A 64 -24.33 4.55 20.19
C LEU A 64 -25.53 4.14 21.08
N GLU A 65 -26.07 5.09 21.87
CA GLU A 65 -27.20 4.91 22.79
C GLU A 65 -28.59 4.86 22.10
N VAL A 66 -28.67 4.96 20.77
CA VAL A 66 -29.95 5.04 20.04
C VAL A 66 -30.49 3.63 19.75
N GLU A 67 -31.66 3.30 20.30
CA GLU A 67 -32.35 2.00 20.13
C GLU A 67 -32.65 1.63 18.67
N SER A 68 -32.65 2.59 17.75
CA SER A 68 -32.77 2.37 16.32
C SER A 68 -31.44 2.58 15.61
N LEU A 69 -30.86 1.50 15.10
CA LEU A 69 -29.77 1.55 14.13
C LEU A 69 -30.22 2.39 12.92
N PRO A 70 -29.58 3.53 12.61
CA PRO A 70 -29.82 4.22 11.36
C PRO A 70 -29.39 3.29 10.24
N LYS A 71 -30.25 3.19 9.23
CA LYS A 71 -29.93 2.42 8.04
C LYS A 71 -28.74 3.08 7.36
N PRO A 72 -27.66 2.34 7.07
CA PRO A 72 -26.55 2.90 6.33
C PRO A 72 -27.03 3.33 4.94
N ILE A 73 -26.38 4.34 4.38
CA ILE A 73 -26.72 4.89 3.05
C ILE A 73 -26.43 3.85 1.96
N SER A 74 -25.47 2.97 2.22
CA SER A 74 -24.99 1.87 1.39
C SER A 74 -24.92 0.59 2.23
N ARG A 75 -24.87 -0.58 1.57
CA ARG A 75 -24.76 -1.87 2.27
C ARG A 75 -23.50 -1.94 3.12
N ILE A 76 -23.59 -2.62 4.26
CA ILE A 76 -22.42 -2.90 5.09
C ILE A 76 -21.50 -3.86 4.36
N SER A 77 -20.21 -3.56 4.44
CA SER A 77 -19.17 -4.43 3.94
C SER A 77 -18.59 -5.29 5.05
N PHE A 78 -18.35 -6.55 4.71
CA PHE A 78 -17.70 -7.53 5.55
C PHE A 78 -16.25 -7.83 5.11
N LEU A 79 -15.76 -7.13 4.08
CA LEU A 79 -14.42 -7.34 3.53
C LEU A 79 -13.32 -6.93 4.52
N ILE A 80 -13.62 -5.92 5.35
CA ILE A 80 -12.69 -5.35 6.31
C ILE A 80 -13.33 -5.45 7.70
N PRO A 81 -12.59 -5.90 8.74
CA PRO A 81 -13.12 -5.91 10.09
C PRO A 81 -13.39 -4.48 10.57
N PRO A 82 -14.41 -4.27 11.43
CA PRO A 82 -14.73 -2.95 11.95
C PRO A 82 -13.61 -2.49 12.89
N ILE A 83 -13.45 -1.18 13.05
CA ILE A 83 -12.40 -0.62 13.92
C ILE A 83 -12.95 0.29 14.99
N LEU A 84 -12.46 0.14 16.21
CA LEU A 84 -12.68 1.13 17.26
C LEU A 84 -11.52 2.12 17.24
N TYR A 85 -11.83 3.35 16.82
CA TYR A 85 -10.90 4.48 16.84
C TYR A 85 -11.27 5.43 17.96
N GLU A 86 -10.40 5.58 18.96
CA GLU A 86 -10.66 6.37 20.16
C GLU A 86 -11.93 5.89 20.91
N LYS A 87 -13.07 6.58 20.74
CA LYS A 87 -14.38 6.18 21.29
C LYS A 87 -15.44 5.97 20.21
N LYS A 88 -15.02 5.80 18.96
CA LYS A 88 -15.89 5.70 17.78
C LYS A 88 -15.67 4.38 17.06
N ILE A 89 -16.72 3.58 16.90
CA ILE A 89 -16.69 2.39 16.04
C ILE A 89 -16.95 2.80 14.59
N ILE A 90 -16.09 2.37 13.69
CA ILE A 90 -16.26 2.56 12.25
C ILE A 90 -16.75 1.24 11.65
N LEU A 91 -17.94 1.31 11.06
CA LEU A 91 -18.52 0.25 10.23
C LEU A 91 -18.24 0.58 8.77
N TRP A 92 -17.78 -0.42 8.02
CA TRP A 92 -17.47 -0.27 6.62
C TRP A 92 -18.71 -0.44 5.77
N THR A 93 -18.85 0.38 4.74
CA THR A 93 -19.86 0.18 3.71
C THR A 93 -19.21 -0.15 2.39
N GLU A 94 -19.91 -0.97 1.60
CA GLU A 94 -19.49 -1.37 0.26
C GLU A 94 -19.07 -0.14 -0.55
N SER A 95 -17.89 -0.21 -1.16
CA SER A 95 -17.39 0.78 -2.11
C SER A 95 -17.13 0.09 -3.44
N PRO A 96 -18.14 0.03 -4.33
CA PRO A 96 -17.99 -0.54 -5.64
C PRO A 96 -16.88 0.18 -6.41
N ASN A 97 -16.08 -0.57 -7.16
CA ASN A 97 -14.95 -0.06 -7.94
C ASN A 97 -13.85 0.54 -7.05
N SER A 98 -13.64 -0.06 -5.88
CA SER A 98 -12.53 0.25 -4.98
C SER A 98 -11.39 -0.76 -5.13
N ILE A 99 -10.19 -0.34 -4.71
CA ILE A 99 -9.02 -1.22 -4.62
C ILE A 99 -9.31 -2.39 -3.67
N SER A 100 -10.00 -2.14 -2.55
CA SER A 100 -10.37 -3.16 -1.56
C SER A 100 -11.25 -4.24 -2.16
N GLU A 101 -12.31 -3.85 -2.86
CA GLU A 101 -13.21 -4.81 -3.52
C GLU A 101 -12.44 -5.68 -4.53
N ALA A 102 -11.69 -5.05 -5.44
CA ALA A 102 -10.92 -5.77 -6.44
C ALA A 102 -9.89 -6.72 -5.80
N PHE A 103 -9.19 -6.25 -4.74
CA PHE A 103 -8.23 -7.04 -4.00
C PHE A 103 -8.88 -8.29 -3.40
N PHE A 104 -10.00 -8.17 -2.68
CA PHE A 104 -10.63 -9.32 -2.04
C PHE A 104 -11.26 -10.30 -3.03
N GLN A 105 -11.73 -9.84 -4.20
CA GLN A 105 -12.12 -10.75 -5.29
C GLN A 105 -10.93 -11.58 -5.79
N ILE A 106 -9.77 -10.95 -5.99
CA ILE A 106 -8.54 -11.65 -6.39
C ILE A 106 -8.09 -12.62 -5.29
N VAL A 107 -8.15 -12.24 -4.02
CA VAL A 107 -7.82 -13.12 -2.89
C VAL A 107 -8.70 -14.37 -2.88
N LYS A 108 -10.00 -14.23 -3.14
CA LYS A 108 -10.92 -15.36 -3.29
C LYS A 108 -10.46 -16.30 -4.42
N GLN A 109 -10.13 -15.75 -5.59
CA GLN A 109 -9.60 -16.53 -6.72
C GLN A 109 -8.29 -17.27 -6.36
N ILE A 110 -7.38 -16.63 -5.62
CA ILE A 110 -6.15 -17.29 -5.14
C ILE A 110 -6.49 -18.49 -4.25
N SER A 111 -7.42 -18.33 -3.32
CA SER A 111 -7.86 -19.42 -2.42
C SER A 111 -8.42 -20.61 -3.19
N GLU A 112 -9.29 -20.34 -4.17
CA GLU A 112 -9.89 -21.36 -5.04
C GLU A 112 -8.82 -22.10 -5.86
N LEU A 113 -7.90 -21.35 -6.50
CA LEU A 113 -6.82 -21.92 -7.31
C LEU A 113 -5.85 -22.76 -6.47
N ARG A 114 -5.52 -22.34 -5.25
CA ARG A 114 -4.64 -23.11 -4.35
C ARG A 114 -5.32 -24.35 -3.81
N THR A 115 -6.62 -24.29 -3.53
CA THR A 115 -7.42 -25.47 -3.16
C THR A 115 -7.38 -26.49 -4.29
N GLN A 116 -7.66 -26.04 -5.51
CA GLN A 116 -7.60 -26.89 -6.70
C GLN A 116 -6.19 -27.46 -6.96
N ALA A 117 -5.14 -26.66 -6.82
CA ALA A 117 -3.77 -27.13 -6.94
C ALA A 117 -3.43 -28.18 -5.86
N SER A 118 -3.92 -27.99 -4.63
CA SER A 118 -3.71 -28.94 -3.53
C SER A 118 -4.35 -30.29 -3.82
N GLU A 119 -5.56 -30.29 -4.39
CA GLU A 119 -6.25 -31.50 -4.84
C GLU A 119 -5.49 -32.23 -5.97
N LEU A 120 -5.00 -31.47 -6.97
CA LEU A 120 -4.28 -32.03 -8.11
C LEU A 120 -2.91 -32.61 -7.73
N VAL A 121 -2.20 -31.95 -6.81
CA VAL A 121 -0.88 -32.39 -6.34
C VAL A 121 -1.00 -33.48 -5.26
N GLY A 122 -2.16 -33.55 -4.58
CA GLY A 122 -2.42 -34.50 -3.48
C GLY A 122 -1.79 -34.10 -2.14
N PHE A 123 -1.56 -32.81 -1.93
CA PHE A 123 -0.91 -32.24 -0.75
C PHE A 123 -1.45 -30.84 -0.45
N ASP A 124 -1.60 -30.48 0.83
CA ASP A 124 -2.10 -29.17 1.26
C ASP A 124 -1.07 -28.05 1.07
N LEU A 125 -1.32 -27.16 0.11
CA LEU A 125 -0.47 -26.02 -0.22
C LEU A 125 -0.81 -24.76 0.59
N GLY A 126 -1.76 -24.83 1.53
CA GLY A 126 -2.29 -23.68 2.24
C GLY A 126 -3.12 -22.76 1.35
N GLN A 127 -3.95 -21.92 1.97
CA GLN A 127 -4.93 -21.10 1.25
C GLN A 127 -4.37 -19.78 0.71
N PHE A 128 -3.30 -19.24 1.31
CA PHE A 128 -2.78 -17.91 0.97
C PHE A 128 -1.26 -17.83 1.11
N PRO A 129 -0.57 -17.01 0.29
CA PRO A 129 0.77 -16.56 0.61
C PRO A 129 0.74 -15.65 1.84
N ALA A 130 1.88 -15.50 2.51
CA ALA A 130 2.06 -14.54 3.58
C ALA A 130 2.72 -13.26 3.07
N VAL A 131 2.39 -12.15 3.72
CA VAL A 131 3.01 -10.85 3.47
C VAL A 131 3.49 -10.28 4.79
N SER A 132 4.67 -9.68 4.75
CA SER A 132 5.21 -8.87 5.84
C SER A 132 5.80 -7.58 5.30
N TRP A 133 5.95 -6.57 6.14
CA TRP A 133 6.56 -5.29 5.76
C TRP A 133 7.41 -4.72 6.89
N VAL A 134 8.31 -3.82 6.52
CA VAL A 134 9.19 -3.11 7.46
C VAL A 134 8.89 -1.62 7.41
N GLU A 135 8.74 -1.00 8.57
CA GLU A 135 8.54 0.44 8.73
C GLU A 135 9.73 1.09 9.44
N SER A 136 10.07 2.32 9.04
CA SER A 136 10.99 3.16 9.80
C SER A 136 10.30 3.74 11.05
N VAL A 137 11.04 3.80 12.16
CA VAL A 137 10.60 4.41 13.41
C VAL A 137 11.13 5.83 13.49
N SER A 138 10.22 6.81 13.58
CA SER A 138 10.54 8.19 13.91
C SER A 138 9.83 8.56 15.21
N GLU A 139 10.51 9.30 16.10
CA GLU A 139 10.03 9.60 17.47
C GLU A 139 8.69 10.37 17.52
N ASN A 140 8.27 10.97 16.41
CA ASN A 140 7.09 11.84 16.34
C ASN A 140 5.92 11.30 15.53
N GLU A 141 6.02 10.07 14.99
CA GLU A 141 5.00 9.58 14.07
C GLU A 141 4.50 8.18 14.45
N PHE A 142 3.18 8.03 14.58
CA PHE A 142 2.51 6.78 14.90
C PHE A 142 2.83 5.64 13.91
N SER A 143 3.19 4.46 14.42
CA SER A 143 3.25 3.21 13.63
C SER A 143 2.21 2.24 14.15
N MET A 144 1.48 1.63 13.22
CA MET A 144 0.49 0.59 13.51
C MET A 144 1.14 -0.71 14.01
N LEU A 145 2.41 -0.89 13.68
CA LEU A 145 3.21 -2.00 14.17
C LEU A 145 3.73 -1.78 15.60
N TRP A 146 3.40 -0.69 16.29
CA TRP A 146 3.75 -0.53 17.71
C TRP A 146 3.03 -1.49 18.65
N ASN A 147 2.00 -2.20 18.19
CA ASN A 147 1.43 -3.32 18.92
C ASN A 147 2.42 -4.50 18.93
N SER A 148 3.00 -4.82 20.09
CA SER A 148 3.98 -5.90 20.28
C SER A 148 3.46 -7.29 19.88
N GLY A 149 2.15 -7.47 19.76
CA GLY A 149 1.54 -8.69 19.25
C GLY A 149 1.73 -8.91 17.75
N TRP A 150 2.07 -7.88 16.97
CA TRP A 150 2.04 -7.89 15.50
C TRP A 150 3.40 -7.61 14.86
N SER A 151 4.43 -7.39 15.66
CA SER A 151 5.71 -6.91 15.16
C SER A 151 6.91 -7.36 15.99
N SER A 152 8.10 -7.19 15.41
CA SER A 152 9.39 -7.30 16.09
C SER A 152 10.19 -6.02 15.84
N PHE A 153 10.81 -5.49 16.89
CA PHE A 153 11.64 -4.29 16.83
C PHE A 153 13.10 -4.66 16.58
N GLN A 154 13.75 -3.94 15.66
CA GLN A 154 15.19 -4.05 15.43
C GLN A 154 15.78 -2.64 15.20
N GLY A 155 16.31 -2.03 16.25
CA GLY A 155 16.85 -0.67 16.18
C GLY A 155 15.77 0.37 15.81
N ASN A 156 15.99 1.08 14.70
CA ASN A 156 15.07 2.11 14.19
C ASN A 156 14.04 1.56 13.18
N GLU A 157 13.86 0.24 13.14
CA GLU A 157 12.93 -0.43 12.25
C GLU A 157 11.97 -1.31 13.03
N ILE A 158 10.74 -1.39 12.52
CA ILE A 158 9.73 -2.34 12.99
C ILE A 158 9.33 -3.23 11.83
N ARG A 159 9.46 -4.53 12.04
CA ARG A 159 9.04 -5.55 11.08
C ARG A 159 7.73 -6.14 11.53
N SER A 160 6.76 -6.24 10.62
CA SER A 160 5.51 -6.94 10.89
C SER A 160 5.75 -8.44 11.03
N LYS A 161 4.83 -9.14 11.70
CA LYS A 161 4.71 -10.59 11.54
C LYS A 161 4.36 -10.95 10.09
N ARG A 162 4.51 -12.22 9.76
CA ARG A 162 4.03 -12.82 8.51
C ARG A 162 2.52 -13.00 8.63
N PHE A 163 1.76 -12.20 7.91
CA PHE A 163 0.29 -12.26 7.90
C PHE A 163 -0.18 -12.98 6.63
N PRO A 164 -1.24 -13.81 6.69
CA PRO A 164 -1.93 -14.26 5.48
C PRO A 164 -2.33 -13.06 4.62
N LEU A 165 -2.30 -13.22 3.28
CA LEU A 165 -2.61 -12.16 2.33
C LEU A 165 -3.88 -11.33 2.66
N PRO A 166 -5.06 -11.89 2.98
CA PRO A 166 -6.21 -11.07 3.35
C PRO A 166 -5.98 -10.23 4.62
N GLU A 167 -5.25 -10.77 5.59
CA GLU A 167 -4.95 -10.06 6.84
C GLU A 167 -3.95 -8.93 6.67
N SER A 168 -2.98 -9.09 5.77
CA SER A 168 -1.98 -8.05 5.52
C SER A 168 -2.63 -6.77 5.00
N TYR A 169 -3.73 -6.87 4.23
CA TYR A 169 -4.46 -5.73 3.67
C TYR A 169 -4.92 -4.75 4.75
N PHE A 170 -5.81 -5.17 5.65
CA PHE A 170 -6.36 -4.25 6.65
C PHE A 170 -5.35 -3.87 7.74
N ARG A 171 -4.36 -4.73 8.02
CA ARG A 171 -3.30 -4.43 9.00
C ARG A 171 -2.26 -3.43 8.48
N GLY A 172 -1.96 -3.46 7.19
CA GLY A 172 -0.92 -2.63 6.57
C GLY A 172 -1.41 -1.36 5.88
N ILE A 173 -2.68 -1.27 5.48
CA ILE A 173 -3.24 -0.04 4.89
C ILE A 173 -3.09 1.20 5.79
N PRO A 174 -3.32 1.10 7.11
CA PRO A 174 -3.10 2.21 8.04
C PRO A 174 -1.67 2.74 8.07
N SER A 175 -0.70 1.97 7.58
CA SER A 175 0.71 2.37 7.60
C SER A 175 0.97 3.49 6.61
N SER A 176 1.65 4.55 7.07
CA SER A 176 2.10 5.61 6.17
C SER A 176 3.06 5.03 5.13
N HIS A 177 2.67 5.09 3.86
CA HIS A 177 3.47 4.60 2.72
C HIS A 177 4.87 5.22 2.64
N SER A 178 5.08 6.41 3.22
CA SER A 178 6.41 7.03 3.27
C SER A 178 7.36 6.35 4.26
N LYS A 179 6.85 5.53 5.18
CA LYS A 179 7.61 4.81 6.20
C LYS A 179 7.93 3.37 5.81
N ILE A 180 7.18 2.81 4.88
CA ILE A 180 7.35 1.41 4.47
C ILE A 180 8.67 1.31 3.70
N LEU A 181 9.64 0.65 4.31
CA LEU A 181 10.99 0.44 3.78
C LEU A 181 11.03 -0.77 2.86
N SER A 182 10.24 -1.81 3.15
CA SER A 182 10.15 -2.99 2.29
C SER A 182 8.83 -3.73 2.48
N ILE A 183 8.38 -4.38 1.40
CA ILE A 183 7.30 -5.37 1.40
C ILE A 183 7.91 -6.71 0.99
N GLU A 184 7.60 -7.75 1.76
CA GLU A 184 8.09 -9.10 1.57
C GLU A 184 6.91 -10.05 1.36
N TRP A 185 6.89 -10.72 0.21
CA TRP A 185 5.94 -11.79 -0.11
C TRP A 185 6.63 -13.13 0.07
N GLU A 186 6.01 -13.99 0.85
CA GLU A 186 6.51 -15.33 1.14
C GLU A 186 5.42 -16.36 0.84
N GLU A 187 5.78 -17.35 0.04
CA GLU A 187 4.94 -18.51 -0.16
C GLU A 187 5.06 -19.44 1.06
N CYS A 188 4.10 -19.35 1.97
CA CYS A 188 4.06 -20.19 3.18
C CYS A 188 3.37 -21.52 2.88
N LEU A 189 4.16 -22.56 2.57
CA LEU A 189 3.65 -23.93 2.46
C LEU A 189 3.74 -24.63 3.83
N PRO A 190 2.64 -25.22 4.37
CA PRO A 190 2.59 -25.82 5.71
C PRO A 190 3.64 -26.92 5.96
N ASN A 191 4.23 -27.51 4.91
CA ASN A 191 5.27 -28.54 5.00
C ASN A 191 6.49 -28.23 4.13
N LEU A 192 6.93 -26.96 4.13
CA LEU A 192 8.10 -26.46 3.40
C LEU A 192 9.34 -27.37 3.50
N ASP A 193 9.52 -28.03 4.65
CA ASP A 193 10.70 -28.85 4.97
C ASP A 193 10.63 -30.33 4.54
N ARG A 194 9.55 -30.81 3.90
CA ARG A 194 9.34 -32.27 3.72
C ARG A 194 9.12 -32.79 2.30
N THR A 195 8.95 -31.93 1.29
CA THR A 195 8.72 -32.40 -0.10
C THR A 195 9.48 -31.59 -1.15
N GLY A 196 10.07 -32.26 -2.15
CA GLY A 196 10.70 -31.58 -3.29
C GLY A 196 9.70 -30.80 -4.16
N ILE A 197 8.43 -31.23 -4.18
CA ILE A 197 7.32 -30.53 -4.84
C ILE A 197 7.14 -29.11 -4.30
N SER A 198 7.15 -28.93 -2.97
CA SER A 198 7.00 -27.60 -2.36
C SER A 198 8.09 -26.65 -2.84
N LYS A 199 9.34 -27.11 -2.87
CA LYS A 199 10.48 -26.33 -3.39
C LYS A 199 10.32 -26.01 -4.88
N ALA A 200 9.86 -26.97 -5.69
CA ALA A 200 9.61 -26.75 -7.12
C ALA A 200 8.53 -25.70 -7.36
N ILE A 201 7.45 -25.70 -6.56
CA ILE A 201 6.38 -24.68 -6.64
C ILE A 201 6.92 -23.29 -6.27
N LEU A 202 7.72 -23.19 -5.22
CA LEU A 202 8.37 -21.94 -4.81
C LEU A 202 9.25 -21.38 -5.93
N GLU A 203 10.07 -22.25 -6.54
CA GLU A 203 10.93 -21.87 -7.65
C GLU A 203 10.13 -21.47 -8.89
N PHE A 204 9.06 -22.19 -9.22
CA PHE A 204 8.14 -21.85 -10.30
C PHE A 204 7.51 -20.48 -10.10
N ALA A 205 6.95 -20.23 -8.91
CA ALA A 205 6.30 -18.97 -8.59
C ALA A 205 7.29 -17.81 -8.64
N HIS A 206 8.47 -17.99 -8.05
CA HIS A 206 9.53 -17.00 -8.04
C HIS A 206 10.02 -16.66 -9.45
N LEU A 207 10.39 -17.66 -10.26
CA LEU A 207 10.87 -17.45 -11.62
C LEU A 207 9.82 -16.76 -12.50
N ARG A 208 8.53 -17.07 -12.29
CA ARG A 208 7.44 -16.46 -13.05
C ARG A 208 7.16 -15.03 -12.60
N ALA A 209 7.16 -14.78 -11.29
CA ALA A 209 7.01 -13.44 -10.73
C ALA A 209 8.09 -12.49 -11.27
N VAL A 210 9.36 -12.90 -11.21
CA VAL A 210 10.49 -12.08 -11.64
C VAL A 210 10.62 -12.06 -13.18
N GLY A 211 10.51 -13.20 -13.84
CA GLY A 211 10.77 -13.34 -15.26
C GLY A 211 9.64 -12.83 -16.16
N LYS A 212 8.38 -13.09 -15.77
CA LYS A 212 7.20 -12.63 -16.52
C LYS A 212 6.80 -11.23 -16.04
N PHE A 213 6.66 -11.01 -14.73
CA PHE A 213 6.06 -9.78 -14.16
C PHE A 213 7.06 -8.82 -13.48
N GLY A 214 8.37 -9.03 -13.68
CA GLY A 214 9.40 -8.17 -13.07
C GLY A 214 9.29 -6.71 -13.48
N ASP A 215 8.74 -6.40 -14.65
CA ASP A 215 8.48 -5.03 -15.12
C ASP A 215 7.42 -4.31 -14.26
N ILE A 216 6.41 -5.04 -13.78
CA ILE A 216 5.40 -4.53 -12.85
C ILE A 216 6.05 -4.29 -11.48
N PHE A 217 6.83 -5.24 -10.97
CA PHE A 217 7.52 -5.07 -9.69
C PHE A 217 8.52 -3.90 -9.72
N ARG A 218 9.21 -3.67 -10.85
CA ARG A 218 10.08 -2.50 -11.04
C ARG A 218 9.33 -1.18 -11.10
N ALA A 219 8.10 -1.19 -11.61
CA ALA A 219 7.26 0.00 -11.57
C ALA A 219 6.76 0.29 -10.16
N LEU A 220 6.54 -0.76 -9.36
CA LEU A 220 6.15 -0.65 -7.95
C LEU A 220 7.34 -0.40 -7.03
N SER A 221 8.57 -0.70 -7.43
CA SER A 221 9.75 -0.61 -6.56
C SER A 221 10.67 0.57 -6.87
N ALA A 222 11.39 1.01 -5.84
CA ALA A 222 12.55 1.90 -5.96
C ALA A 222 13.86 1.12 -6.11
N SER A 223 13.91 -0.07 -5.51
CA SER A 223 15.00 -1.04 -5.60
C SER A 223 14.47 -2.46 -5.40
N GLU A 224 15.10 -3.46 -6.03
CA GLU A 224 14.71 -4.87 -5.92
C GLU A 224 15.85 -5.70 -5.31
N GLU A 225 15.55 -6.44 -4.25
CA GLU A 225 16.41 -7.50 -3.71
C GLU A 225 15.69 -8.82 -3.83
N VAL A 226 16.18 -9.69 -4.71
CA VAL A 226 15.54 -10.97 -5.00
C VAL A 226 16.26 -12.08 -4.26
N GLN A 227 15.58 -12.73 -3.31
CA GLN A 227 16.04 -13.94 -2.62
C GLN A 227 15.15 -15.14 -3.00
N GLN A 228 15.70 -16.35 -3.00
CA GLN A 228 14.94 -17.55 -3.40
C GLN A 228 13.70 -17.74 -2.52
N GLY A 229 12.52 -17.77 -3.14
CA GLY A 229 11.23 -18.00 -2.45
C GLY A 229 10.67 -16.79 -1.69
N ILE A 230 11.40 -15.67 -1.64
CA ILE A 230 10.95 -14.42 -1.01
C ILE A 230 11.06 -13.30 -2.04
N LEU A 231 9.91 -12.74 -2.42
CA LEU A 231 9.90 -11.55 -3.24
C LEU A 231 9.89 -10.32 -2.32
N LYS A 232 11.05 -9.67 -2.19
CA LYS A 232 11.24 -8.46 -1.40
C LYS A 232 11.50 -7.27 -2.30
N TYR A 233 10.84 -6.15 -2.04
CA TYR A 233 11.11 -4.91 -2.74
C TYR A 233 10.88 -3.69 -1.85
N GLU A 234 11.59 -2.61 -2.15
CA GLU A 234 11.34 -1.29 -1.58
C GLU A 234 10.18 -0.63 -2.33
N PRO A 235 9.00 -0.43 -1.71
CA PRO A 235 7.86 0.12 -2.42
C PRO A 235 8.08 1.59 -2.78
N ARG A 236 7.69 1.98 -3.99
CA ARG A 236 7.60 3.40 -4.35
C ARG A 236 6.56 4.06 -3.46
N ARG A 237 6.99 5.12 -2.79
CA ARG A 237 6.17 5.96 -1.89
C ARG A 237 5.00 6.69 -2.57
N GLN A 238 4.87 6.55 -3.88
CA GLN A 238 3.83 7.19 -4.67
C GLN A 238 2.53 6.37 -4.69
N PHE A 239 2.60 5.07 -4.39
CA PHE A 239 1.44 4.17 -4.35
C PHE A 239 1.12 3.77 -2.91
N SER A 240 -0.17 3.65 -2.61
CA SER A 240 -0.68 3.13 -1.36
C SER A 240 -0.30 1.66 -1.16
N PHE A 241 -0.24 1.23 0.11
CA PHE A 241 0.03 -0.16 0.46
C PHE A 241 -1.02 -1.12 -0.15
N GLY A 242 -2.30 -0.73 -0.14
CA GLY A 242 -3.37 -1.50 -0.77
C GLY A 242 -3.17 -1.68 -2.28
N PHE A 243 -2.62 -0.68 -2.98
CA PHE A 243 -2.31 -0.79 -4.41
C PHE A 243 -1.16 -1.77 -4.68
N HIS A 244 -0.11 -1.75 -3.85
CA HIS A 244 0.98 -2.75 -3.91
C HIS A 244 0.44 -4.18 -3.71
N LEU A 245 -0.44 -4.36 -2.73
CA LEU A 245 -1.08 -5.65 -2.46
C LEU A 245 -1.98 -6.11 -3.60
N LEU A 246 -2.76 -5.21 -4.20
CA LEU A 246 -3.62 -5.53 -5.35
C LEU A 246 -2.82 -6.12 -6.51
N LEU A 247 -1.76 -5.44 -6.94
CA LEU A 247 -0.96 -5.90 -8.07
C LEU A 247 -0.16 -7.15 -7.74
N GLY A 248 0.41 -7.25 -6.53
CA GLY A 248 1.06 -8.47 -6.07
C GLY A 248 0.09 -9.66 -6.08
N ALA A 249 -1.11 -9.50 -5.51
CA ALA A 249 -2.13 -10.53 -5.50
C ALA A 249 -2.54 -10.95 -6.92
N ALA A 250 -2.73 -10.00 -7.84
CA ALA A 250 -3.07 -10.31 -9.23
C ALA A 250 -1.98 -11.16 -9.93
N ILE A 251 -0.71 -10.84 -9.67
CA ILE A 251 0.44 -11.61 -10.16
C ILE A 251 0.43 -13.03 -9.58
N PHE A 252 0.23 -13.17 -8.27
CA PHE A 252 0.15 -14.48 -7.62
C PHE A 252 -1.04 -15.30 -8.15
N ALA A 253 -2.20 -14.68 -8.37
CA ALA A 253 -3.36 -15.36 -8.95
C ALA A 253 -3.05 -15.92 -10.35
N GLU A 254 -2.32 -15.18 -11.19
CA GLU A 254 -1.90 -15.63 -12.53
C GLU A 254 -0.85 -16.75 -12.50
N ILE A 255 0.06 -16.70 -11.52
CA ILE A 255 1.03 -17.78 -11.29
C ILE A 255 0.30 -19.07 -10.93
N TRP A 256 -0.60 -19.02 -9.96
CA TRP A 256 -1.38 -20.17 -9.51
C TRP A 256 -2.34 -20.67 -10.59
N SER A 257 -3.00 -19.76 -11.32
CA SER A 257 -3.84 -20.09 -12.47
C SER A 257 -3.05 -20.85 -13.53
N THR A 258 -1.84 -20.40 -13.86
CA THR A 258 -1.00 -21.12 -14.82
C THR A 258 -0.60 -22.51 -14.29
N LEU A 259 -0.16 -22.60 -13.02
CA LEU A 259 0.24 -23.88 -12.44
C LEU A 259 -0.91 -24.89 -12.49
N VAL A 260 -2.11 -24.47 -12.10
CA VAL A 260 -3.34 -25.28 -12.18
C VAL A 260 -3.62 -25.70 -13.61
N SER A 261 -3.55 -24.78 -14.59
CA SER A 261 -3.74 -25.13 -16.01
C SER A 261 -2.77 -26.22 -16.47
N HIS A 262 -1.47 -26.09 -16.17
CA HIS A 262 -0.49 -27.12 -16.53
C HIS A 262 -0.76 -28.47 -15.87
N LEU A 263 -1.14 -28.48 -14.60
CA LEU A 263 -1.51 -29.70 -13.87
C LEU A 263 -2.75 -30.38 -14.48
N ILE A 264 -3.75 -29.61 -14.93
CA ILE A 264 -4.96 -30.13 -15.57
C ILE A 264 -4.68 -30.66 -16.98
N GLU A 265 -3.85 -29.95 -17.74
CA GLU A 265 -3.54 -30.28 -19.14
C GLU A 265 -2.66 -31.53 -19.25
N GLU A 266 -1.57 -31.60 -18.48
CA GLU A 266 -0.62 -32.72 -18.56
C GLU A 266 -0.99 -33.90 -17.66
N ARG A 267 -1.80 -33.67 -16.61
CA ARG A 267 -2.21 -34.68 -15.62
C ARG A 267 -1.06 -35.57 -15.15
N PRO A 268 0.05 -34.97 -14.67
CA PRO A 268 1.21 -35.75 -14.26
C PRO A 268 0.85 -36.70 -13.12
N GLY A 269 1.42 -37.90 -13.13
CA GLY A 269 1.32 -38.79 -11.97
C GLY A 269 2.00 -38.16 -10.76
N THR A 270 1.52 -38.43 -9.53
CA THR A 270 2.00 -37.78 -8.29
C THR A 270 3.53 -37.82 -8.11
N LYS A 271 4.20 -38.87 -8.61
CA LYS A 271 5.66 -39.02 -8.56
C LYS A 271 6.42 -38.17 -9.59
N GLU A 272 5.75 -37.71 -10.64
CA GLU A 272 6.32 -36.91 -11.73
C GLU A 272 6.03 -35.41 -11.57
N VAL A 273 5.10 -35.03 -10.68
CA VAL A 273 4.68 -33.65 -10.45
C VAL A 273 5.88 -32.72 -10.20
N GLU A 274 6.82 -33.14 -9.36
CA GLU A 274 8.01 -32.34 -9.04
C GLU A 274 8.85 -32.03 -10.29
N GLU A 275 9.21 -33.07 -11.04
CA GLU A 275 10.02 -32.95 -12.25
C GLU A 275 9.31 -32.10 -13.31
N ARG A 276 7.98 -32.25 -13.43
CA ARG A 276 7.15 -31.48 -14.37
C ARG A 276 7.13 -30.00 -14.03
N ILE A 277 6.97 -29.64 -12.76
CA ILE A 277 7.01 -28.24 -12.30
C ILE A 277 8.40 -27.63 -12.54
N GLN A 278 9.47 -28.40 -12.35
CA GLN A 278 10.83 -27.95 -12.68
C GLN A 278 11.00 -27.71 -14.18
N ASN A 279 10.50 -28.60 -15.03
CA ASN A 279 10.55 -28.45 -16.49
C ASN A 279 9.74 -27.22 -16.96
N TRP A 280 8.55 -26.99 -16.41
CA TRP A 280 7.74 -25.80 -16.70
C TRP A 280 8.38 -24.51 -16.22
N SER A 281 9.15 -24.56 -15.12
CA SER A 281 9.94 -23.42 -14.63
C SER A 281 11.06 -23.05 -15.60
N GLN A 282 11.74 -24.04 -16.18
CA GLN A 282 12.85 -23.83 -17.11
C GLN A 282 12.40 -23.37 -18.50
N SER A 283 11.22 -23.81 -18.96
CA SER A 283 10.68 -23.43 -20.27
C SER A 283 10.09 -22.02 -20.31
N GLN A 284 10.11 -21.27 -19.20
CA GLN A 284 9.56 -19.93 -19.16
C GLN A 284 10.34 -18.95 -20.04
N THR A 285 9.60 -18.30 -20.94
CA THR A 285 10.13 -17.20 -21.75
C THR A 285 10.37 -15.98 -20.86
N LYS A 286 11.62 -15.54 -20.77
CA LYS A 286 11.96 -14.25 -20.17
C LYS A 286 11.52 -13.15 -21.14
N LEU A 287 10.62 -12.27 -20.69
CA LEU A 287 10.22 -11.12 -21.49
C LEU A 287 11.30 -10.04 -21.39
N GLU A 288 11.44 -9.23 -22.45
CA GLU A 288 12.20 -7.98 -22.37
C GLU A 288 11.48 -7.06 -21.39
N LEU A 289 12.12 -6.83 -20.25
CA LEU A 289 11.55 -6.06 -19.16
C LEU A 289 11.64 -4.58 -19.51
N THR A 290 10.49 -3.97 -19.77
CA THR A 290 10.39 -2.51 -19.84
C THR A 290 10.51 -1.93 -18.44
N ASN A 291 11.26 -0.85 -18.29
CA ASN A 291 11.47 -0.19 -17.00
C ASN A 291 10.59 1.06 -16.93
N GLY A 292 9.97 1.28 -15.77
CA GLY A 292 9.22 2.51 -15.49
C GLY A 292 7.74 2.26 -15.25
N ILE A 293 7.01 3.33 -14.97
CA ILE A 293 5.59 3.28 -14.63
C ILE A 293 4.72 2.84 -15.81
N GLU A 294 5.25 2.91 -17.03
CA GLU A 294 4.63 2.46 -18.27
C GLU A 294 4.09 1.04 -18.19
N SER A 295 4.76 0.13 -17.46
CA SER A 295 4.32 -1.26 -17.33
C SER A 295 2.96 -1.39 -16.62
N LEU A 296 2.59 -0.43 -15.76
CA LEU A 296 1.28 -0.39 -15.10
C LEU A 296 0.14 0.02 -16.06
N PHE A 297 0.47 0.72 -17.14
CA PHE A 297 -0.48 1.16 -18.17
C PHE A 297 -0.56 0.19 -19.36
N ALA A 298 0.30 -0.83 -19.40
CA ALA A 298 0.27 -1.83 -20.44
C ALA A 298 -1.02 -2.67 -20.39
N GLU A 299 -1.60 -2.98 -21.56
CA GLU A 299 -2.80 -3.81 -21.68
C GLU A 299 -2.71 -5.13 -20.93
N ARG A 300 -1.52 -5.73 -20.93
CA ARG A 300 -1.23 -6.96 -20.19
C ARG A 300 -1.48 -6.82 -18.69
N THR A 301 -1.08 -5.70 -18.10
CA THR A 301 -1.23 -5.45 -16.65
C THR A 301 -2.66 -5.07 -16.31
N ILE A 302 -3.32 -4.30 -17.19
CA ILE A 302 -4.75 -3.99 -17.06
C ILE A 302 -5.59 -5.27 -17.10
N HIS A 303 -5.35 -6.11 -18.11
CA HIS A 303 -6.05 -7.38 -18.27
C HIS A 303 -5.77 -8.35 -17.12
N LEU A 304 -4.55 -8.34 -16.55
CA LEU A 304 -4.21 -9.15 -15.38
C LEU A 304 -5.14 -8.83 -14.20
N VAL A 305 -5.32 -7.54 -13.88
CA VAL A 305 -6.19 -7.13 -12.77
C VAL A 305 -7.65 -7.42 -13.09
N ASP A 306 -8.12 -7.04 -14.28
CA ASP A 306 -9.50 -7.25 -14.73
C ASP A 306 -9.89 -8.75 -14.69
N LYS A 307 -9.01 -9.63 -15.19
CA LYS A 307 -9.22 -11.09 -15.22
C LYS A 307 -9.54 -11.64 -13.83
N PHE A 308 -8.73 -11.30 -12.83
CA PHE A 308 -8.87 -11.88 -11.48
C PHE A 308 -9.80 -11.10 -10.56
N ALA A 309 -10.06 -9.82 -10.86
CA ALA A 309 -11.11 -9.06 -10.18
C ALA A 309 -12.52 -9.43 -10.70
N GLY A 310 -12.63 -10.20 -11.79
CA GLY A 310 -13.90 -10.57 -12.40
C GLY A 310 -14.56 -9.41 -13.15
N ARG A 311 -13.74 -8.55 -13.77
CA ARG A 311 -14.16 -7.27 -14.37
C ARG A 311 -13.68 -7.15 -15.82
N THR A 312 -14.23 -6.17 -16.53
CA THR A 312 -13.87 -5.85 -17.93
C THR A 312 -13.81 -4.34 -18.19
N ASP A 313 -13.89 -3.53 -17.13
CA ASP A 313 -14.00 -2.08 -17.20
C ASP A 313 -12.65 -1.37 -17.07
N ARG A 314 -11.53 -2.09 -17.17
CA ARG A 314 -10.17 -1.55 -17.09
C ARG A 314 -9.92 -0.87 -15.75
N CYS A 315 -10.35 -1.51 -14.67
CA CYS A 315 -10.42 -0.92 -13.33
C CYS A 315 -9.06 -0.42 -12.82
N LEU A 316 -7.95 -1.03 -13.25
CA LEU A 316 -6.60 -0.60 -12.92
C LEU A 316 -6.32 0.87 -13.29
N LEU A 317 -6.82 1.35 -14.43
CA LEU A 317 -6.60 2.74 -14.85
C LEU A 317 -7.32 3.72 -13.92
N LEU A 318 -8.52 3.35 -13.45
CA LEU A 318 -9.26 4.14 -12.46
C LEU A 318 -8.55 4.15 -11.11
N PHE A 319 -7.92 3.02 -10.73
CA PHE A 319 -7.13 2.94 -9.50
C PHE A 319 -5.87 3.79 -9.58
N LEU A 320 -5.15 3.75 -10.71
CA LEU A 320 -4.00 4.60 -10.96
C LEU A 320 -4.38 6.09 -10.91
N GLU A 321 -5.51 6.48 -11.47
CA GLU A 321 -5.97 7.88 -11.40
C GLU A 321 -6.25 8.31 -9.95
N LYS A 322 -6.87 7.44 -9.14
CA LYS A 322 -7.12 7.70 -7.71
C LYS A 322 -5.81 7.82 -6.92
N GLU A 323 -4.86 6.93 -7.16
CA GLU A 323 -3.52 6.99 -6.53
C GLU A 323 -2.78 8.27 -6.94
N TYR A 324 -2.89 8.66 -8.21
CA TYR A 324 -2.31 9.90 -8.72
C TYR A 324 -2.87 11.12 -7.99
N GLU A 325 -4.20 11.25 -7.91
CA GLU A 325 -4.83 12.40 -7.26
C GLU A 325 -4.52 12.45 -5.76
N LYS A 326 -4.51 11.30 -5.06
CA LYS A 326 -4.06 11.21 -3.66
C LYS A 326 -2.65 11.78 -3.53
N ARG A 327 -1.71 11.31 -4.34
CA ARG A 327 -0.30 11.74 -4.28
C ARG A 327 -0.12 13.21 -4.67
N ARG A 328 -0.83 13.65 -5.70
CA ARG A 328 -0.85 15.04 -6.16
C ARG A 328 -1.33 15.99 -5.06
N MET A 329 -2.39 15.64 -4.34
CA MET A 329 -2.89 16.45 -3.23
C MET A 329 -1.89 16.57 -2.08
N VAL A 330 -1.20 15.48 -1.73
CA VAL A 330 -0.11 15.52 -0.72
C VAL A 330 1.01 16.46 -1.17
N ILE A 331 1.42 16.39 -2.43
CA ILE A 331 2.47 17.27 -2.98
C ILE A 331 2.00 18.72 -3.01
N LEU A 332 0.77 19.00 -3.42
CA LEU A 332 0.20 20.36 -3.40
C LEU A 332 0.19 20.94 -1.99
N GLN A 333 -0.19 20.15 -0.98
CA GLN A 333 -0.19 20.60 0.41
C GLN A 333 1.24 20.91 0.90
N LYS A 334 2.22 20.05 0.58
CA LYS A 334 3.63 20.30 0.89
C LYS A 334 4.15 21.56 0.19
N ARG A 335 3.86 21.72 -1.10
CA ARG A 335 4.27 22.88 -1.90
C ARG A 335 3.63 24.16 -1.37
N SER A 336 2.35 24.14 -1.01
CA SER A 336 1.66 25.27 -0.39
C SER A 336 2.28 25.65 0.96
N THR A 337 2.60 24.65 1.80
CA THR A 337 3.23 24.89 3.11
C THR A 337 4.64 25.48 2.94
N ARG A 338 5.41 24.95 1.99
CA ARG A 338 6.75 25.44 1.67
C ARG A 338 6.73 26.84 1.07
N LEU A 339 5.80 27.10 0.16
CA LEU A 339 5.60 28.42 -0.44
C LEU A 339 5.28 29.46 0.65
N ARG A 340 4.35 29.14 1.55
CA ARG A 340 4.03 30.00 2.69
C ARG A 340 5.26 30.30 3.54
N LYS A 341 6.07 29.28 3.87
CA LYS A 341 7.32 29.45 4.61
C LYS A 341 8.32 30.36 3.88
N ILE A 342 8.43 30.24 2.56
CA ILE A 342 9.31 31.10 1.76
C ILE A 342 8.84 32.55 1.79
N GLU A 343 7.55 32.78 1.57
CA GLU A 343 6.97 34.12 1.44
C GLU A 343 6.89 34.86 2.78
N GLU A 344 6.53 34.16 3.87
CA GLU A 344 6.30 34.76 5.19
C GLU A 344 7.57 34.84 6.03
N GLU A 345 8.51 33.89 5.90
CA GLU A 345 9.67 33.78 6.80
C GLU A 345 11.01 33.92 6.08
N LEU A 346 11.28 33.08 5.08
CA LEU A 346 12.65 32.91 4.57
C LEU A 346 13.09 34.07 3.67
N LEU A 347 12.24 34.51 2.75
CA LEU A 347 12.56 35.58 1.80
C LEU A 347 12.67 36.94 2.51
N PRO A 348 11.74 37.35 3.41
CA PRO A 348 11.91 38.58 4.19
C PRO A 348 13.22 38.60 4.99
N ASN A 349 13.56 37.50 5.68
CA ASN A 349 14.80 37.39 6.43
C ASN A 349 16.05 37.45 5.53
N ALA A 350 16.02 36.82 4.36
CA ALA A 350 17.12 36.86 3.41
C ALA A 350 17.33 38.26 2.81
N LEU A 351 16.25 38.99 2.51
CA LEU A 351 16.30 40.36 2.03
C LEU A 351 16.85 41.31 3.10
N LEU A 352 16.41 41.19 4.35
CA LEU A 352 16.96 41.97 5.48
C LEU A 352 18.46 41.73 5.67
N LEU A 353 18.91 40.47 5.59
CA LEU A 353 20.33 40.13 5.66
C LEU A 353 21.11 40.71 4.47
N HIS A 354 20.57 40.62 3.26
CA HIS A 354 21.18 41.20 2.07
C HIS A 354 21.32 42.72 2.18
N GLU A 355 20.28 43.42 2.66
CA GLU A 355 20.31 44.87 2.90
C GLU A 355 21.33 45.25 3.99
N ALA A 356 21.36 44.51 5.11
CA ALA A 356 22.32 44.75 6.18
C ALA A 356 23.77 44.58 5.71
N GLN A 357 24.05 43.54 4.92
CA GLN A 357 25.38 43.30 4.34
C GLN A 357 25.75 44.36 3.28
N SER A 358 24.77 44.85 2.51
CA SER A 358 25.00 45.95 1.56
C SER A 358 25.29 47.30 2.23
N ARG A 359 24.90 47.49 3.50
CA ARG A 359 25.17 48.72 4.27
C ARG A 359 26.51 48.69 5.01
N ASN A 360 27.04 47.51 5.34
CA ASN A 360 28.26 47.33 6.13
C ASN A 360 29.56 47.23 5.31
N SER A 361 29.49 47.26 3.98
CA SER A 361 30.65 47.12 3.08
C SER A 361 31.57 48.36 2.99
N SER A 362 31.41 49.34 3.89
CA SER A 362 32.17 50.61 3.90
C SER A 362 33.44 50.58 4.78
N SER A 363 33.77 49.45 5.41
CA SER A 363 34.99 49.28 6.22
C SER A 363 36.13 48.65 5.41
N SER A 364 37.22 49.39 5.21
CA SER A 364 38.38 49.00 4.38
C SER A 364 39.24 47.87 4.95
N LEU A 365 38.96 47.37 6.17
CA LEU A 365 39.77 46.36 6.86
C LEU A 365 39.27 44.92 6.66
N MET A 366 38.09 44.71 6.05
CA MET A 366 37.43 43.40 5.89
C MET A 366 36.75 43.27 4.51
N ALA A 367 37.39 43.78 3.45
CA ALA A 367 36.77 43.91 2.13
C ALA A 367 36.47 42.58 1.43
N GLU A 368 37.34 41.57 1.56
CA GLU A 368 37.13 40.25 0.95
C GLU A 368 36.04 39.45 1.67
N ASP A 369 36.05 39.42 3.00
CA ASP A 369 35.01 38.76 3.80
C ASP A 369 33.64 39.41 3.58
N SER A 370 33.58 40.75 3.54
CA SER A 370 32.33 41.48 3.28
C SER A 370 31.75 41.17 1.88
N LYS A 371 32.62 40.99 0.88
CA LYS A 371 32.19 40.61 -0.48
C LYS A 371 31.63 39.18 -0.49
N TRP A 372 32.30 38.23 0.16
CA TRP A 372 31.85 36.84 0.24
C TRP A 372 30.48 36.70 0.93
N TRP A 373 30.27 37.40 2.04
CA TRP A 373 28.98 37.40 2.75
C TRP A 373 27.85 38.02 1.93
N LYS A 374 28.15 39.06 1.14
CA LYS A 374 27.18 39.69 0.24
C LYS A 374 26.77 38.76 -0.90
N GLU A 375 27.73 38.11 -1.55
CA GLU A 375 27.48 37.12 -2.61
C GLU A 375 26.62 35.96 -2.08
N ARG A 376 26.91 35.46 -0.88
CA ARG A 376 26.13 34.37 -0.25
C ARG A 376 24.71 34.80 0.13
N ALA A 377 24.51 36.06 0.55
CA ALA A 377 23.18 36.60 0.82
C ALA A 377 22.37 36.79 -0.47
N GLU A 378 23.00 37.27 -1.55
CA GLU A 378 22.38 37.41 -2.87
C GLU A 378 22.02 36.04 -3.46
N GLU A 379 22.94 35.07 -3.39
CA GLU A 379 22.70 33.69 -3.82
C GLU A 379 21.50 33.08 -3.08
N LYS A 380 21.42 33.28 -1.76
CA LYS A 380 20.29 32.80 -0.95
C LYS A 380 18.96 33.40 -1.41
N VAL A 381 18.91 34.69 -1.73
CA VAL A 381 17.71 35.35 -2.27
C VAL A 381 17.35 34.79 -3.64
N GLN A 382 18.31 34.65 -4.55
CA GLN A 382 18.07 34.10 -5.90
C GLN A 382 17.57 32.66 -5.84
N ASN A 383 18.14 31.84 -4.95
CA ASN A 383 17.70 30.46 -4.74
C ASN A 383 16.25 30.41 -4.23
N LEU A 384 15.88 31.25 -3.24
CA LEU A 384 14.50 31.33 -2.74
C LEU A 384 13.51 31.83 -3.80
N LEU A 385 13.89 32.79 -4.64
CA LEU A 385 13.06 33.28 -5.74
C LEU A 385 12.88 32.24 -6.86
N LYS A 386 13.92 31.46 -7.14
CA LYS A 386 13.85 30.33 -8.07
C LYS A 386 12.91 29.26 -7.52
N GLU A 387 13.10 28.85 -6.27
CA GLU A 387 12.25 27.85 -5.60
C GLU A 387 10.79 28.32 -5.56
N ARG A 388 10.51 29.59 -5.24
CA ARG A 388 9.17 30.17 -5.28
C ARG A 388 8.51 30.02 -6.66
N ARG A 389 9.24 30.33 -7.74
CA ARG A 389 8.72 30.18 -9.11
C ARG A 389 8.42 28.72 -9.45
N GLU A 390 9.25 27.80 -9.00
CA GLU A 390 9.03 26.36 -9.18
C GLU A 390 7.80 25.90 -8.40
N LEU A 391 7.58 26.34 -7.16
CA LEU A 391 6.45 25.94 -6.31
C LEU A 391 5.08 26.39 -6.82
N VAL A 392 5.01 27.46 -7.61
CA VAL A 392 3.76 28.00 -8.19
C VAL A 392 3.37 27.30 -9.50
N GLN A 393 4.24 26.49 -10.10
CA GLN A 393 3.91 25.77 -11.33
C GLN A 393 2.78 24.74 -11.10
N ASP A 394 1.79 24.73 -11.99
CA ASP A 394 0.70 23.77 -11.93
C ASP A 394 1.19 22.33 -12.11
N LEU A 395 0.68 21.42 -11.28
CA LEU A 395 0.81 19.99 -11.51
C LEU A 395 -0.24 19.56 -12.55
N PRO A 396 0.08 18.57 -13.41
CA PRO A 396 -0.92 17.96 -14.28
C PRO A 396 -2.15 17.52 -13.48
N LYS A 397 -3.33 17.62 -14.08
CA LYS A 397 -4.60 17.28 -13.41
C LYS A 397 -4.97 15.80 -13.55
N GLU A 398 -4.38 15.10 -14.52
CA GLU A 398 -4.70 13.71 -14.87
C GLU A 398 -3.45 12.83 -14.79
N GLY A 399 -3.63 11.60 -14.30
CA GLY A 399 -2.59 10.62 -14.01
C GLY A 399 -2.06 9.84 -15.21
N SER A 400 -1.74 10.51 -16.32
CA SER A 400 -1.02 9.87 -17.44
C SER A 400 0.39 9.41 -17.02
N VAL A 401 0.98 8.47 -17.77
CA VAL A 401 2.40 8.05 -17.59
C VAL A 401 3.34 9.25 -17.43
N GLN A 402 3.23 10.24 -18.31
CA GLN A 402 4.06 11.45 -18.26
C GLN A 402 3.79 12.29 -17.01
N ALA A 403 2.54 12.34 -16.55
CA ALA A 403 2.16 13.06 -15.36
C ALA A 403 2.74 12.43 -14.10
N TRP A 404 2.76 11.10 -14.02
CA TRP A 404 3.44 10.36 -12.95
C TRP A 404 4.94 10.59 -12.93
N ASN A 405 5.61 10.47 -14.09
CA ASN A 405 7.05 10.72 -14.20
C ASN A 405 7.41 12.17 -13.80
N LYS A 406 6.53 13.14 -14.09
CA LYS A 406 6.66 14.52 -13.59
C LYS A 406 6.40 14.62 -12.09
N LEU A 407 5.42 13.90 -11.55
CA LEU A 407 5.05 13.95 -10.14
C LEU A 407 6.23 13.54 -9.24
N ASP A 408 7.00 12.53 -9.67
CA ASP A 408 8.21 12.06 -9.00
C ASP A 408 9.29 13.15 -8.92
N SER A 409 9.45 13.99 -9.96
CA SER A 409 10.46 15.06 -9.95
C SER A 409 10.12 16.18 -8.95
N TYR A 410 8.84 16.39 -8.63
CA TYR A 410 8.38 17.36 -7.64
C TYR A 410 8.34 16.83 -6.20
N GLY A 411 8.50 15.53 -5.99
CA GLY A 411 8.45 14.88 -4.67
C GLY A 411 9.74 14.96 -3.85
N SER A 412 10.82 15.50 -4.42
CA SER A 412 12.18 15.49 -3.87
C SER A 412 12.55 16.71 -3.00
N TYR A 413 11.59 17.59 -2.67
CA TYR A 413 11.81 18.81 -1.88
C TYR A 413 11.53 18.63 -0.39
#